data_AF-A0A849N286-F1
#
_entry.id   AF-A0A849N286-F1
#
_cell.length_a   1.000
_cell.length_b   1.000
_cell.length_c   1.000
_cell.angle_alpha   90.00
_cell.angle_beta   90.00
_cell.angle_gamma   90.00
#
_symmetry.space_group_name_H-M   'P 1'
#
loop_
_entity.id
_entity.type
_entity.pdbx_description
1 polymer ?
#
loop_
_entity_poly.entity_id
_entity_poly.type
_entity_poly.pdbx_seq_one_letter_code
_entity_poly.pdbx_strand_id
1 'polypeptide(L)'
;MTRLPHPSRAALAALLLAAAPILAPSARAAIEDGYDPAAAPVPSTWYAPVDPAARQADQAYVAGMRPHHAGALSMSRDYLADAGAGSPMLRALACGIIRNQEFEIGLLDEVARNLDRPPLQLDLGLVQLQLQPVATEGMAQMQRFLRSPMPGPLTAAVGPVTTRDVQFAKAMIVHHQAAVEMARGYLADPQARNGFLGLMNTDIVTDQTQEIALMRRIIAAYPGDATAVAVPPGMVHGMEGMQHGGADPHAGHRHGAAP
;
A
#
# COMPACT_ATOMS: atom_id res chain seq x y z
N MET A 1 -48.65 -42.08 -47.78
CA MET A 1 -47.88 -40.85 -48.07
C MET A 1 -47.84 -39.99 -46.81
N THR A 2 -46.66 -39.94 -46.18
CA THR A 2 -46.09 -38.83 -45.40
C THR A 2 -47.02 -37.80 -44.72
N ARG A 3 -46.98 -37.73 -43.38
CA ARG A 3 -46.49 -36.57 -42.59
C ARG A 3 -46.71 -36.81 -41.08
N LEU A 4 -45.62 -36.79 -40.29
CA LEU A 4 -45.61 -36.32 -38.89
C LEU A 4 -45.16 -34.84 -38.95
N PRO A 5 -45.69 -33.93 -38.12
CA PRO A 5 -45.10 -33.62 -36.78
C PRO A 5 -46.19 -33.16 -35.75
N HIS A 6 -46.02 -32.84 -34.47
CA HIS A 6 -45.01 -32.93 -33.38
C HIS A 6 -45.81 -32.66 -32.07
N PRO A 7 -45.43 -33.21 -30.89
CA PRO A 7 -46.05 -32.83 -29.62
C PRO A 7 -45.66 -31.41 -29.19
N SER A 8 -46.65 -30.71 -28.65
CA SER A 8 -46.62 -29.33 -28.17
C SER A 8 -45.82 -29.15 -26.87
N ARG A 9 -44.83 -28.24 -26.94
CA ARG A 9 -44.32 -27.33 -25.88
C ARG A 9 -44.39 -27.82 -24.43
N ALA A 10 -43.37 -28.57 -24.00
CA ALA A 10 -42.92 -28.53 -22.62
C ALA A 10 -42.13 -27.23 -22.39
N ALA A 11 -42.57 -26.41 -21.44
CA ALA A 11 -41.86 -25.21 -21.02
C ALA A 11 -40.61 -25.63 -20.23
N LEU A 12 -39.43 -25.57 -20.86
CA LEU A 12 -38.16 -25.56 -20.14
C LEU A 12 -37.95 -24.18 -19.53
N ALA A 13 -38.22 -24.07 -18.23
CA ALA A 13 -37.70 -22.98 -17.42
C ALA A 13 -36.18 -23.17 -17.32
N ALA A 14 -35.42 -22.46 -18.17
CA ALA A 14 -33.98 -22.36 -18.03
C ALA A 14 -33.68 -21.49 -16.80
N LEU A 15 -33.34 -22.15 -15.69
CA LEU A 15 -32.81 -21.50 -14.50
C LEU A 15 -31.38 -21.03 -14.83
N LEU A 16 -31.24 -19.78 -15.27
CA LEU A 16 -29.93 -19.13 -15.37
C LEU A 16 -29.43 -18.87 -13.94
N LEU A 17 -28.61 -19.77 -13.40
CA LEU A 17 -27.75 -19.43 -12.26
C LEU A 17 -26.74 -18.39 -12.75
N ALA A 18 -27.01 -17.12 -12.46
CA ALA A 18 -25.99 -16.09 -12.51
C ALA A 18 -24.97 -16.42 -11.41
N ALA A 19 -23.83 -17.01 -11.78
CA ALA A 19 -22.68 -17.12 -10.89
C ALA A 19 -22.12 -15.71 -10.69
N ALA A 20 -22.54 -15.04 -9.61
CA ALA A 20 -21.85 -13.85 -9.13
C ALA A 20 -20.45 -14.28 -8.66
N PRO A 21 -19.36 -13.66 -9.12
CA PRO A 21 -18.04 -13.95 -8.57
C PRO A 21 -18.05 -13.53 -7.10
N ILE A 22 -17.90 -14.50 -6.21
CA ILE A 22 -17.61 -14.25 -4.80
C ILE A 22 -16.18 -13.69 -4.79
N LEU A 23 -16.05 -12.36 -4.75
CA LEU A 23 -14.79 -11.72 -4.40
C LEU A 23 -14.50 -12.10 -2.95
N ALA A 24 -13.66 -13.12 -2.75
CA ALA A 24 -13.05 -13.34 -1.44
C ALA A 24 -12.32 -12.03 -1.08
N PRO A 25 -12.52 -11.48 0.13
CA PRO A 25 -11.75 -10.33 0.55
C PRO A 25 -10.26 -10.71 0.52
N SER A 26 -9.44 -9.84 -0.07
CA SER A 26 -7.99 -9.96 -0.03
C SER A 26 -7.54 -10.17 1.42
N ALA A 27 -6.62 -11.10 1.66
CA ALA A 27 -6.09 -11.32 3.00
C ALA A 27 -5.44 -10.02 3.52
N ARG A 28 -5.99 -9.48 4.61
CA ARG A 28 -5.47 -8.32 5.33
C ARG A 28 -4.85 -8.83 6.63
N ALA A 29 -3.64 -8.38 6.95
CA ALA A 29 -2.96 -8.73 8.19
C ALA A 29 -3.55 -7.99 9.39
N ALA A 30 -4.10 -6.79 9.16
CA ALA A 30 -4.80 -5.98 10.15
C ALA A 30 -3.89 -5.57 11.33
N ILE A 31 -2.61 -5.31 11.04
CA ILE A 31 -1.68 -4.92 12.09
C ILE A 31 -1.98 -3.50 12.54
N GLU A 32 -2.09 -3.31 13.86
CA GLU A 32 -2.34 -1.98 14.46
C GLU A 32 -3.62 -1.31 13.93
N ASP A 33 -4.69 -2.09 13.69
CA ASP A 33 -5.88 -1.64 12.95
C ASP A 33 -6.76 -0.60 13.66
N GLY A 34 -6.59 -0.42 14.96
CA GLY A 34 -7.24 0.67 15.66
C GLY A 34 -7.07 0.66 17.17
N TYR A 35 -7.33 1.82 17.74
CA TYR A 35 -7.46 2.08 19.16
C TYR A 35 -8.73 1.46 19.72
N ASP A 36 -8.61 0.67 20.78
CA ASP A 36 -9.71 0.20 21.59
C ASP A 36 -9.67 0.93 22.96
N PRO A 37 -10.64 1.80 23.28
CA PRO A 37 -10.67 2.51 24.55
C PRO A 37 -10.77 1.60 25.78
N ALA A 38 -11.16 0.32 25.61
CA ALA A 38 -11.19 -0.66 26.68
C ALA A 38 -9.85 -1.40 26.89
N ALA A 39 -8.94 -1.35 25.91
CA ALA A 39 -7.63 -2.01 25.98
C ALA A 39 -6.59 -1.12 26.69
N ALA A 40 -5.70 -1.73 27.47
CA ALA A 40 -4.58 -1.01 28.08
C ALA A 40 -3.52 -0.66 27.01
N PRO A 41 -2.94 0.55 27.02
CA PRO A 41 -1.89 0.97 26.09
C PRO A 41 -0.52 0.41 26.49
N VAL A 42 -0.40 -0.93 26.51
CA VAL A 42 0.83 -1.62 26.87
C VAL A 42 1.51 -2.09 25.59
N PRO A 43 2.59 -1.41 25.13
CA PRO A 43 3.32 -1.88 23.98
C PRO A 43 4.11 -3.14 24.29
N SER A 44 4.31 -4.00 23.28
CA SER A 44 5.15 -5.19 23.36
C SER A 44 6.25 -5.11 22.30
N THR A 45 7.48 -5.52 22.66
CA THR A 45 8.58 -5.57 21.69
C THR A 45 8.63 -6.94 21.04
N TRP A 46 8.70 -6.95 19.71
CA TRP A 46 8.95 -8.14 18.92
C TRP A 46 10.44 -8.40 18.81
N TYR A 47 10.84 -9.67 18.94
CA TYR A 47 12.23 -10.10 18.87
C TYR A 47 12.42 -11.15 17.79
N ALA A 48 13.55 -11.09 17.10
CA ALA A 48 14.00 -12.12 16.17
C ALA A 48 15.44 -12.56 16.50
N PRO A 49 15.86 -13.79 16.14
CA PRO A 49 17.27 -14.17 16.20
C PRO A 49 18.13 -13.17 15.44
N VAL A 50 19.31 -12.83 15.97
CA VAL A 50 20.25 -11.95 15.29
C VAL A 50 20.66 -12.57 13.94
N ASP A 51 20.41 -11.81 12.88
CA ASP A 51 20.77 -12.14 11.51
C ASP A 51 21.20 -10.84 10.81
N PRO A 52 22.50 -10.65 10.51
CA PRO A 52 22.99 -9.42 9.89
C PRO A 52 22.37 -9.12 8.52
N ALA A 53 22.08 -10.16 7.72
CA ALA A 53 21.50 -9.98 6.40
C ALA A 53 20.04 -9.54 6.50
N ALA A 54 19.27 -10.15 7.41
CA ALA A 54 17.91 -9.72 7.67
C ALA A 54 17.83 -8.28 8.21
N ARG A 55 18.70 -7.94 9.16
CA ARG A 55 18.78 -6.56 9.69
C ARG A 55 19.07 -5.55 8.57
N GLN A 56 20.00 -5.87 7.67
CA GLN A 56 20.34 -5.00 6.55
C GLN A 56 19.16 -4.83 5.58
N ALA A 57 18.45 -5.91 5.25
CA ALA A 57 17.26 -5.87 4.40
C ALA A 57 16.17 -4.97 5.03
N ASP A 58 15.91 -5.13 6.32
CA ASP A 58 14.93 -4.30 7.06
C ASP A 58 15.33 -2.83 7.09
N GLN A 59 16.60 -2.52 7.38
CA GLN A 59 17.10 -1.14 7.40
C GLN A 59 17.00 -0.49 6.01
N ALA A 60 17.35 -1.20 4.95
CA ALA A 60 17.23 -0.72 3.58
C ALA A 60 15.76 -0.47 3.20
N TYR A 61 14.87 -1.39 3.57
CA TYR A 61 13.44 -1.24 3.32
C TYR A 61 12.86 -0.02 4.04
N VAL A 62 13.14 0.15 5.33
CA VAL A 62 12.69 1.31 6.11
C VAL A 62 13.25 2.62 5.54
N ALA A 63 14.54 2.65 5.18
CA ALA A 63 15.19 3.80 4.58
C ALA A 63 14.55 4.23 3.24
N GLY A 64 13.98 3.30 2.48
CA GLY A 64 13.21 3.58 1.27
C GLY A 64 11.76 3.94 1.54
N MET A 65 11.01 3.07 2.24
CA MET A 65 9.55 3.21 2.33
C MET A 65 9.12 4.44 3.16
N ARG A 66 9.92 4.84 4.15
CA ARG A 66 9.63 5.98 5.00
C ARG A 66 9.57 7.32 4.22
N PRO A 67 10.61 7.75 3.49
CA PRO A 67 10.52 8.97 2.67
C PRO A 67 9.47 8.86 1.56
N HIS A 68 9.21 7.67 1.03
CA HIS A 68 8.12 7.44 0.08
C HIS A 68 6.76 7.80 0.68
N HIS A 69 6.43 7.27 1.87
CA HIS A 69 5.18 7.64 2.55
C HIS A 69 5.10 9.14 2.85
N ALA A 70 6.23 9.78 3.21
CA ALA A 70 6.27 11.23 3.40
C ALA A 70 5.96 12.01 2.10
N GLY A 71 6.32 11.46 0.94
CA GLY A 71 5.92 11.95 -0.38
C GLY A 71 4.39 11.99 -0.55
N ALA A 72 3.72 10.88 -0.25
CA ALA A 72 2.25 10.78 -0.35
C ALA A 72 1.53 11.78 0.58
N LEU A 73 2.06 12.03 1.78
CA LEU A 73 1.55 13.06 2.70
C LEU A 73 1.62 14.45 2.06
N SER A 74 2.77 14.80 1.48
CA SER A 74 2.97 16.09 0.79
C SER A 74 2.01 16.24 -0.39
N MET A 75 1.96 15.24 -1.27
CA MET A 75 1.06 15.22 -2.43
C MET A 75 -0.42 15.38 -2.03
N SER A 76 -0.84 14.70 -0.96
CA SER A 76 -2.22 14.76 -0.46
C SER A 76 -2.56 16.11 0.16
N ARG A 77 -1.62 16.73 0.90
CA ARG A 77 -1.79 18.07 1.48
C ARG A 77 -1.88 19.13 0.37
N ASP A 78 -1.01 19.06 -0.62
CA ASP A 78 -1.01 19.99 -1.77
C ASP A 78 -2.30 19.89 -2.58
N TYR A 79 -2.79 18.67 -2.80
CA TYR A 79 -4.09 18.46 -3.44
C TYR A 79 -5.22 19.07 -2.60
N LEU A 80 -5.27 18.82 -1.29
CA LEU A 80 -6.34 19.33 -0.42
C LEU A 80 -6.36 20.86 -0.30
N ALA A 81 -5.19 21.51 -0.45
CA ALA A 81 -5.02 22.97 -0.43
C ALA A 81 -5.40 23.65 -1.75
N ASP A 82 -5.49 22.91 -2.85
CA ASP A 82 -5.82 23.44 -4.17
C ASP A 82 -7.33 23.70 -4.31
N ALA A 83 -7.70 24.91 -4.74
CA ALA A 83 -9.10 25.29 -4.95
C ALA A 83 -9.78 24.46 -6.06
N GLY A 84 -9.01 23.85 -6.95
CA GLY A 84 -9.47 22.95 -7.99
C GLY A 84 -9.77 21.52 -7.51
N ALA A 85 -9.45 21.15 -6.26
CA ALA A 85 -9.78 19.84 -5.70
C ALA A 85 -11.29 19.71 -5.44
N GLY A 86 -12.02 19.18 -6.42
CA GLY A 86 -13.47 19.26 -6.48
C GLY A 86 -14.18 17.97 -6.07
N SER A 87 -13.58 16.80 -6.27
CA SER A 87 -14.19 15.51 -5.94
C SER A 87 -14.21 15.26 -4.42
N PRO A 88 -15.40 15.21 -3.77
CA PRO A 88 -15.49 14.92 -2.33
C PRO A 88 -14.92 13.55 -1.98
N MET A 89 -15.14 12.56 -2.85
CA MET A 89 -14.57 11.21 -2.72
C MET A 89 -13.04 11.24 -2.70
N LEU A 90 -12.42 11.97 -3.62
CA LEU A 90 -10.95 12.03 -3.71
C LEU A 90 -10.35 12.83 -2.56
N ARG A 91 -11.03 13.88 -2.08
CA ARG A 91 -10.65 14.62 -0.87
C ARG A 91 -10.72 13.74 0.37
N ALA A 92 -11.77 12.94 0.50
CA ALA A 92 -11.89 11.97 1.60
C ALA A 92 -10.77 10.92 1.55
N LEU A 93 -10.44 10.43 0.34
CA LEU A 93 -9.30 9.52 0.16
C LEU A 93 -7.98 10.19 0.58
N ALA A 94 -7.71 11.42 0.14
CA ALA A 94 -6.49 12.15 0.50
C ALA A 94 -6.34 12.36 2.02
N CYS A 95 -7.44 12.68 2.73
CA CYS A 95 -7.45 12.72 4.20
C CYS A 95 -7.15 11.34 4.82
N GLY A 96 -7.68 10.27 4.22
CA GLY A 96 -7.41 8.89 4.61
C GLY A 96 -5.93 8.51 4.46
N ILE A 97 -5.34 8.81 3.30
CA ILE A 97 -3.93 8.59 2.99
C ILE A 97 -3.05 9.32 4.02
N ILE A 98 -3.31 10.62 4.29
CA ILE A 98 -2.53 11.37 5.28
C ILE A 98 -2.55 10.66 6.63
N ARG A 99 -3.75 10.31 7.14
CA ARG A 99 -3.87 9.68 8.46
C ARG A 99 -3.18 8.32 8.52
N ASN A 100 -3.44 7.46 7.54
CA ASN A 100 -2.95 6.09 7.54
C ASN A 100 -1.43 6.07 7.35
N GLN A 101 -0.92 6.80 6.35
CA GLN A 101 0.51 6.80 6.06
C GLN A 101 1.35 7.58 7.10
N GLU A 102 0.77 8.56 7.80
CA GLU A 102 1.44 9.19 8.95
C GLU A 102 1.67 8.20 10.09
N PHE A 103 0.69 7.32 10.35
CA PHE A 103 0.84 6.25 11.33
C PHE A 103 1.85 5.19 10.87
N GLU A 104 1.81 4.78 9.60
CA GLU A 104 2.78 3.85 9.01
C GLU A 104 4.22 4.40 9.06
N ILE A 105 4.44 5.71 8.85
CA ILE A 105 5.75 6.36 9.10
C ILE A 105 6.18 6.17 10.56
N GLY A 106 5.26 6.34 11.51
CA GLY A 106 5.52 6.11 12.93
C GLY A 106 5.92 4.66 13.25
N LEU A 107 5.32 3.68 12.58
CA LEU A 107 5.70 2.27 12.69
C LEU A 107 7.09 2.02 12.09
N LEU A 108 7.39 2.57 10.92
CA LEU A 108 8.71 2.47 10.28
C LEU A 108 9.81 3.11 11.14
N ASP A 109 9.53 4.27 11.75
CA ASP A 109 10.43 4.92 12.70
C ASP A 109 10.69 4.06 13.94
N GLU A 110 9.66 3.37 14.43
CA GLU A 110 9.79 2.47 15.58
C GLU A 110 10.55 1.19 15.24
N VAL A 111 10.38 0.64 14.03
CA VAL A 111 11.21 -0.47 13.53
C VAL A 111 12.67 -0.03 13.45
N ALA A 112 12.97 1.13 12.86
CA ALA A 112 14.34 1.66 12.80
C ALA A 112 14.96 1.79 14.19
N ARG A 113 14.24 2.40 15.14
CA ARG A 113 14.69 2.51 16.55
C ARG A 113 14.96 1.16 17.18
N ASN A 114 14.15 0.14 16.90
CA ASN A 114 14.36 -1.20 17.44
C ASN A 114 15.60 -1.90 16.85
N LEU A 115 15.82 -1.76 15.55
CA LEU A 115 16.98 -2.35 14.87
C LEU A 115 18.31 -1.76 15.36
N ASP A 116 18.31 -0.50 15.81
CA ASP A 116 19.48 0.20 16.36
C ASP A 116 19.78 -0.19 17.83
N ARG A 117 18.85 -0.83 18.53
CA ARG A 117 19.05 -1.28 19.92
C ARG A 117 19.98 -2.49 19.97
N PRO A 118 20.82 -2.62 21.02
CA PRO A 118 21.66 -3.79 21.20
C PRO A 118 20.80 -5.06 21.37
N PRO A 119 21.22 -6.20 20.81
CA PRO A 119 20.54 -7.48 21.04
C PRO A 119 20.51 -7.85 22.52
N LEU A 120 19.41 -8.46 22.95
CA LEU A 120 19.35 -9.17 24.22
C LEU A 120 20.24 -10.41 24.13
N GLN A 121 21.09 -10.60 25.12
CA GLN A 121 21.91 -11.79 25.27
C GLN A 121 21.28 -12.67 26.35
N LEU A 122 20.91 -13.90 25.98
CA LEU A 122 20.35 -14.90 26.87
C LEU A 122 21.34 -16.06 26.99
N ASP A 123 21.84 -16.26 28.20
CA ASP A 123 22.69 -17.40 28.53
C ASP A 123 21.83 -18.50 29.16
N LEU A 124 21.68 -19.63 28.45
CA LEU A 124 20.98 -20.82 28.90
C LEU A 124 21.94 -21.95 29.26
N GLY A 125 23.19 -21.61 29.61
CA GLY A 125 24.26 -22.54 29.99
C GLY A 125 24.97 -23.14 28.76
N LEU A 126 24.33 -24.11 28.09
CA LEU A 126 24.92 -24.77 26.91
C LEU A 126 24.66 -24.01 25.60
N VAL A 127 23.76 -23.02 25.61
CA VAL A 127 23.33 -22.26 24.43
C VAL A 127 23.33 -20.78 24.78
N GLN A 128 23.99 -19.98 23.96
CA GLN A 128 23.87 -18.52 23.97
C GLN A 128 22.96 -18.08 22.84
N LEU A 129 21.86 -17.41 23.18
CA LEU A 129 20.92 -16.86 22.22
C LEU A 129 21.07 -15.34 22.18
N GLN A 130 21.09 -14.79 20.98
CA GLN A 130 21.04 -13.34 20.75
C GLN A 130 19.75 -12.99 20.04
N LEU A 131 18.95 -12.12 20.66
CA LEU A 131 17.65 -11.70 20.17
C LEU A 131 17.66 -10.20 19.88
N GLN A 132 17.46 -9.84 18.62
CA GLN A 132 17.35 -8.45 18.16
C GLN A 132 15.92 -7.95 18.38
N PRO A 133 15.70 -6.80 19.05
CA PRO A 133 14.45 -6.06 18.92
C PRO A 133 14.21 -5.66 17.46
N VAL A 134 13.04 -5.97 16.91
CA VAL A 134 12.74 -5.73 15.47
C VAL A 134 11.49 -4.90 15.21
N ALA A 135 10.60 -4.76 16.19
CA ALA A 135 9.41 -3.90 16.11
C ALA A 135 8.78 -3.71 17.49
N THR A 136 7.81 -2.81 17.57
CA THR A 136 6.94 -2.62 18.74
C THR A 136 5.48 -2.71 18.29
N GLU A 137 4.70 -3.56 18.96
CA GLU A 137 3.26 -3.69 18.81
C GLU A 137 2.55 -2.92 19.94
N GLY A 138 1.31 -2.48 19.71
CA GLY A 138 0.51 -1.62 20.58
C GLY A 138 0.62 -0.13 20.26
N MET A 139 1.27 0.23 19.14
CA MET A 139 1.49 1.63 18.75
C MET A 139 0.19 2.37 18.42
N ALA A 140 -0.79 1.69 17.83
CA ALA A 140 -2.11 2.26 17.57
C ALA A 140 -2.82 2.61 18.87
N GLN A 141 -2.70 1.75 19.89
CA GLN A 141 -3.28 1.99 21.20
C GLN A 141 -2.63 3.19 21.90
N MET A 142 -1.29 3.29 21.84
CA MET A 142 -0.55 4.40 22.43
C MET A 142 -0.87 5.74 21.78
N GLN A 143 -1.03 5.76 20.46
CA GLN A 143 -1.29 6.98 19.69
C GLN A 143 -2.79 7.29 19.55
N ARG A 144 -3.67 6.43 20.08
CA ARG A 144 -5.12 6.47 19.85
C ARG A 144 -5.47 6.52 18.36
N PHE A 145 -4.69 5.81 17.56
CA PHE A 145 -4.84 5.76 16.11
C PHE A 145 -6.10 4.99 15.74
N LEU A 146 -6.88 5.53 14.81
CA LEU A 146 -7.97 4.83 14.16
C LEU A 146 -7.75 4.93 12.68
N ARG A 147 -7.63 3.78 12.02
CA ARG A 147 -7.43 3.71 10.58
C ARG A 147 -8.61 4.36 9.87
N SER A 148 -8.32 5.20 8.89
CA SER A 148 -9.33 5.74 7.97
C SER A 148 -9.74 4.65 6.99
N PRO A 149 -11.05 4.33 6.89
CA PRO A 149 -11.53 3.36 5.93
C PRO A 149 -11.50 3.92 4.51
N MET A 150 -11.50 3.04 3.51
CA MET A 150 -11.70 3.41 2.11
C MET A 150 -13.02 4.17 1.94
N PRO A 151 -13.02 5.36 1.31
CA PRO A 151 -14.27 6.08 1.07
C PRO A 151 -15.08 5.35 0.00
N GLY A 152 -16.35 5.09 0.32
CA GLY A 152 -17.34 4.50 -0.55
C GLY A 152 -18.49 5.46 -0.89
N PRO A 153 -19.44 5.04 -1.75
CA PRO A 153 -20.55 5.88 -2.21
C PRO A 153 -21.44 6.40 -1.07
N LEU A 154 -21.53 5.65 0.04
CA LEU A 154 -22.29 6.03 1.23
C LEU A 154 -21.54 7.03 2.12
N THR A 155 -20.22 7.11 2.01
CA THR A 155 -19.38 7.97 2.85
C THR A 155 -18.93 9.24 2.12
N ALA A 156 -18.98 9.27 0.78
CA ALA A 156 -18.75 10.47 -0.03
C ALA A 156 -19.43 10.37 -1.41
N ALA A 157 -19.99 11.49 -1.87
CA ALA A 157 -20.45 11.61 -3.25
C ALA A 157 -19.25 11.69 -4.21
N VAL A 158 -19.38 11.14 -5.42
CA VAL A 158 -18.34 11.25 -6.46
C VAL A 158 -18.11 12.72 -6.83
N GLY A 159 -19.16 13.56 -6.79
CA GLY A 159 -19.11 14.97 -7.16
C GLY A 159 -18.67 15.19 -8.61
N PRO A 160 -18.62 16.44 -9.10
CA PRO A 160 -17.94 16.71 -10.36
C PRO A 160 -16.43 16.46 -10.18
N VAL A 161 -15.85 15.65 -11.06
CA VAL A 161 -14.41 15.41 -11.10
C VAL A 161 -13.76 16.52 -11.94
N THR A 162 -12.73 17.17 -11.39
CA THR A 162 -12.02 18.27 -12.04
C THR A 162 -10.73 17.79 -12.70
N THR A 163 -10.11 18.67 -13.50
CA THR A 163 -8.76 18.42 -14.05
C THR A 163 -7.73 18.22 -12.94
N ARG A 164 -7.84 18.96 -11.83
CA ARG A 164 -6.93 18.85 -10.68
C ARG A 164 -7.06 17.50 -9.99
N ASP A 165 -8.29 17.00 -9.86
CA ASP A 165 -8.58 15.66 -9.33
C ASP A 165 -7.90 14.58 -10.18
N VAL A 166 -8.01 14.68 -11.51
CA VAL A 166 -7.36 13.75 -12.44
C VAL A 166 -5.83 13.81 -12.32
N GLN A 167 -5.25 15.00 -12.19
CA GLN A 167 -3.80 15.16 -12.00
C GLN A 167 -3.31 14.47 -10.72
N PHE A 168 -3.97 14.74 -9.59
CA PHE A 168 -3.64 14.10 -8.31
C PHE A 168 -3.82 12.59 -8.38
N ALA A 169 -4.96 12.11 -8.89
CA ALA A 169 -5.24 10.69 -9.00
C ALA A 169 -4.19 9.97 -9.87
N LYS A 170 -3.80 10.54 -11.01
CA LYS A 170 -2.74 9.96 -11.85
C LYS A 170 -1.38 9.94 -11.15
N ALA A 171 -0.98 11.05 -10.53
CA ALA A 171 0.28 11.16 -9.81
C ALA A 171 0.35 10.14 -8.66
N MET A 172 -0.72 10.08 -7.85
CA MET A 172 -0.79 9.20 -6.68
C MET A 172 -0.91 7.72 -7.08
N ILE A 173 -1.53 7.38 -8.22
CA ILE A 173 -1.49 6.01 -8.76
C ILE A 173 -0.04 5.56 -9.01
N VAL A 174 0.77 6.38 -9.69
CA VAL A 174 2.17 6.04 -9.97
C VAL A 174 2.95 5.86 -8.67
N HIS A 175 2.76 6.77 -7.72
CA HIS A 175 3.37 6.69 -6.40
C HIS A 175 2.96 5.40 -5.66
N HIS A 176 1.67 5.09 -5.60
CA HIS A 176 1.19 3.87 -4.93
C HIS A 176 1.65 2.58 -5.61
N GLN A 177 1.79 2.58 -6.94
CA GLN A 177 2.33 1.42 -7.66
C GLN A 177 3.76 1.10 -7.20
N ALA A 178 4.60 2.12 -7.01
CA ALA A 178 5.96 1.92 -6.51
C ALA A 178 5.98 1.37 -5.07
N ALA A 179 5.12 1.88 -4.17
CA ALA A 179 5.01 1.31 -2.82
C ALA A 179 4.54 -0.16 -2.84
N VAL A 180 3.56 -0.49 -3.69
CA VAL A 180 3.11 -1.89 -3.86
C VAL A 180 4.24 -2.79 -4.39
N GLU A 181 5.04 -2.30 -5.32
CA GLU A 181 6.21 -3.02 -5.84
C GLU A 181 7.28 -3.23 -4.76
N MET A 182 7.62 -2.20 -4.00
CA MET A 182 8.56 -2.30 -2.87
C MET A 182 8.08 -3.28 -1.80
N ALA A 183 6.79 -3.20 -1.43
CA ALA A 183 6.20 -4.08 -0.43
C ALA A 183 6.22 -5.54 -0.87
N ARG A 184 5.89 -5.81 -2.15
CA ARG A 184 6.01 -7.16 -2.73
C ARG A 184 7.45 -7.62 -2.83
N GLY A 185 8.37 -6.73 -3.17
CA GLY A 185 9.81 -7.01 -3.19
C GLY A 185 10.32 -7.46 -1.83
N TYR A 186 9.95 -6.74 -0.78
CA TYR A 186 10.27 -7.11 0.61
C TYR A 186 9.67 -8.47 0.98
N LEU A 187 8.38 -8.70 0.68
CA LEU A 187 7.72 -9.99 0.98
C LEU A 187 8.33 -11.18 0.23
N ALA A 188 8.98 -10.95 -0.92
CA ALA A 188 9.62 -11.97 -1.73
C ALA A 188 11.11 -12.20 -1.38
N ASP A 189 11.73 -11.30 -0.61
CA ASP A 189 13.14 -11.39 -0.25
C ASP A 189 13.35 -12.45 0.83
N PRO A 190 14.12 -13.52 0.59
CA PRO A 190 14.39 -14.55 1.60
C PRO A 190 15.17 -14.02 2.82
N GLN A 191 15.82 -12.85 2.71
CA GLN A 191 16.50 -12.19 3.82
C GLN A 191 15.54 -11.32 4.65
N ALA A 192 14.41 -10.90 4.09
CA ALA A 192 13.39 -10.12 4.80
C ALA A 192 12.59 -11.00 5.77
N ARG A 193 13.10 -11.12 7.01
CA ARG A 193 12.57 -12.06 8.02
C ARG A 193 11.84 -11.38 9.18
N ASN A 194 11.64 -10.07 9.12
CA ASN A 194 10.89 -9.34 10.14
C ASN A 194 9.39 -9.55 9.94
N GLY A 195 8.79 -10.35 10.82
CA GLY A 195 7.36 -10.69 10.75
C GLY A 195 6.44 -9.47 10.83
N PHE A 196 6.82 -8.45 11.62
CA PHE A 196 6.03 -7.22 11.74
C PHE A 196 6.01 -6.44 10.42
N LEU A 197 7.18 -6.25 9.79
CA LEU A 197 7.25 -5.65 8.46
C LEU A 197 6.54 -6.49 7.40
N GLY A 198 6.56 -7.83 7.50
CA GLY A 198 5.78 -8.71 6.63
C GLY A 198 4.27 -8.48 6.72
N LEU A 199 3.73 -8.34 7.94
CA LEU A 199 2.32 -8.03 8.16
C LEU A 199 1.97 -6.63 7.65
N MET A 200 2.78 -5.62 7.99
CA MET A 200 2.61 -4.25 7.51
C MET A 200 2.60 -4.19 5.97
N ASN A 201 3.50 -4.91 5.29
CA ASN A 201 3.57 -4.96 3.84
C ASN A 201 2.34 -5.63 3.20
N THR A 202 1.76 -6.63 3.86
CA THR A 202 0.51 -7.25 3.41
C THR A 202 -0.64 -6.24 3.43
N ASP A 203 -0.70 -5.40 4.47
CA ASP A 203 -1.69 -4.33 4.58
C ASP A 203 -1.45 -3.21 3.55
N ILE A 204 -0.20 -2.77 3.36
CA ILE A 204 0.18 -1.78 2.33
C ILE A 204 -0.27 -2.23 0.94
N VAL A 205 0.03 -3.48 0.55
CA VAL A 205 -0.37 -4.02 -0.75
C VAL A 205 -1.89 -4.03 -0.90
N THR A 206 -2.60 -4.43 0.17
CA THR A 206 -4.06 -4.53 0.17
C THR A 206 -4.73 -3.16 0.05
N ASP A 207 -4.30 -2.20 0.86
CA ASP A 207 -4.91 -0.87 0.93
C ASP A 207 -4.57 -0.05 -0.31
N GLN A 208 -3.29 0.04 -0.68
CA GLN A 208 -2.89 0.85 -1.83
C GLN A 208 -3.43 0.31 -3.16
N THR A 209 -3.65 -1.01 -3.28
CA THR A 209 -4.35 -1.57 -4.46
C THR A 209 -5.81 -1.11 -4.53
N GLN A 210 -6.50 -1.01 -3.39
CA GLN A 210 -7.87 -0.50 -3.34
C GLN A 210 -7.93 1.00 -3.64
N GLU A 211 -6.98 1.77 -3.12
CA GLU A 211 -6.84 3.21 -3.39
C GLU A 211 -6.58 3.46 -4.87
N ILE A 212 -5.67 2.70 -5.51
CA ILE A 212 -5.45 2.72 -6.97
C ILE A 212 -6.76 2.44 -7.72
N ALA A 213 -7.52 1.42 -7.32
CA ALA A 213 -8.78 1.08 -7.97
C ALA A 213 -9.83 2.20 -7.83
N LEU A 214 -9.89 2.86 -6.67
CA LEU A 214 -10.75 4.03 -6.48
C LEU A 214 -10.31 5.22 -7.35
N MET A 215 -9.03 5.55 -7.37
CA MET A 215 -8.49 6.64 -8.18
C MET A 215 -8.74 6.42 -9.68
N ARG A 216 -8.60 5.18 -10.17
CA ARG A 216 -8.96 4.82 -11.56
C ARG A 216 -10.44 5.05 -11.87
N ARG A 217 -11.33 4.71 -10.93
CA ARG A 217 -12.78 4.99 -11.07
C ARG A 217 -13.07 6.49 -11.10
N ILE A 218 -12.38 7.28 -10.29
CA ILE A 218 -12.52 8.74 -10.28
C ILE A 218 -12.05 9.33 -11.62
N ILE A 219 -10.91 8.88 -12.15
CA ILE A 219 -10.43 9.30 -13.48
C ILE A 219 -11.46 8.95 -14.57
N ALA A 220 -12.09 7.78 -14.52
CA ALA A 220 -13.11 7.37 -15.49
C ALA A 220 -14.42 8.19 -15.40
N ALA A 221 -14.68 8.83 -14.25
CA ALA A 221 -15.83 9.70 -14.06
C ALA A 221 -15.57 11.16 -14.49
N TYR A 222 -14.36 11.47 -14.96
CA TYR A 222 -14.02 12.80 -15.48
C TYR A 222 -14.81 13.11 -16.76
N PRO A 223 -15.53 14.24 -16.84
CA PRO A 223 -16.34 14.58 -18.02
C PRO A 223 -15.52 15.01 -19.25
N GLY A 224 -14.24 15.35 -19.06
CA GLY A 224 -13.33 15.72 -20.14
C GLY A 224 -12.48 14.54 -20.64
N ASP A 225 -11.56 14.83 -21.57
CA ASP A 225 -10.58 13.84 -22.00
C ASP A 225 -9.49 13.66 -20.94
N ALA A 226 -9.59 12.61 -20.14
CA ALA A 226 -8.60 12.28 -19.13
C ALA A 226 -7.22 12.01 -19.73
N THR A 227 -7.10 11.59 -20.99
CA THR A 227 -5.80 11.30 -21.62
C THR A 227 -4.99 12.57 -21.90
N ALA A 228 -5.68 13.67 -22.20
CA ALA A 228 -5.08 14.99 -22.42
C ALA A 228 -4.60 15.68 -21.13
N VAL A 229 -5.00 15.20 -19.95
CA VAL A 229 -4.58 15.79 -18.66
C VAL A 229 -3.17 15.35 -18.32
N ALA A 230 -2.20 16.25 -18.49
CA ALA A 230 -0.81 16.02 -18.10
C ALA A 230 -0.62 16.12 -16.58
N VAL A 231 0.29 15.29 -16.05
CA VAL A 231 0.78 15.37 -14.66
C VAL A 231 2.13 16.12 -14.68
N PRO A 232 2.22 17.32 -14.12
CA PRO A 232 3.49 18.02 -13.99
C PRO A 232 4.51 17.22 -13.17
N PRO A 233 5.80 17.19 -13.56
CA PRO A 233 6.83 16.41 -12.84
C PRO A 233 6.93 16.75 -11.35
N GLY A 234 6.72 18.02 -10.98
CA GLY A 234 6.78 18.48 -9.59
C GLY A 234 5.60 18.05 -8.71
N MET A 235 4.64 17.25 -9.21
CA MET A 235 3.52 16.73 -8.40
C MET A 235 3.80 15.37 -7.75
N VAL A 236 4.90 14.71 -8.12
CA VAL A 236 5.28 13.43 -7.54
C VAL A 236 6.47 13.68 -6.62
N HIS A 237 6.31 13.36 -5.34
CA HIS A 237 7.32 13.57 -4.28
C HIS A 237 7.71 12.23 -3.65
N GLY A 238 8.88 12.14 -3.00
CA GLY A 238 9.26 10.94 -2.23
C GLY A 238 9.69 9.75 -3.09
N MET A 239 9.95 9.98 -4.37
CA MET A 239 10.45 8.98 -5.32
C MET A 239 11.98 9.01 -5.47
N GLU A 240 12.66 9.97 -4.82
CA GLU A 240 14.10 10.14 -4.90
C GLU A 240 14.84 8.95 -4.26
N GLY A 241 15.89 8.46 -4.94
CA GLY A 241 16.74 7.38 -4.40
C GLY A 241 16.13 5.99 -4.48
N MET A 242 14.92 5.85 -5.03
CA MET A 242 14.33 4.54 -5.32
C MET A 242 15.06 3.89 -6.49
N GLN A 243 15.60 2.68 -6.29
CA GLN A 243 16.08 1.86 -7.39
C GLN A 243 14.86 1.45 -8.22
N HIS A 244 14.60 2.16 -9.31
CA HIS A 244 13.66 1.70 -10.32
C HIS A 244 14.20 0.38 -10.89
N GLY A 245 13.52 -0.73 -10.62
CA GLY A 245 13.81 -2.06 -11.18
C GLY A 245 13.51 -2.16 -12.68
N GLY A 246 13.88 -1.14 -13.46
CA GLY A 246 13.66 -1.05 -14.90
C GLY A 246 14.97 -0.72 -15.61
N ALA A 247 15.35 -1.63 -16.51
CA ALA A 247 16.52 -1.59 -17.39
C ALA A 247 17.14 -0.21 -17.63
N ASP A 248 18.38 -0.07 -17.17
CA ASP A 248 19.30 1.01 -17.51
C ASP A 248 19.57 0.98 -19.04
N PRO A 249 19.15 1.98 -19.85
CA PRO A 249 19.38 1.97 -21.29
C PRO A 249 20.81 2.40 -21.66
N HIS A 250 21.70 2.65 -20.68
CA HIS A 250 23.06 3.13 -20.94
C HIS A 250 24.19 2.16 -20.62
N ALA A 251 23.90 0.91 -20.22
CA ALA A 251 24.93 -0.14 -20.12
C ALA A 251 25.22 -0.78 -21.49
N GLY A 252 25.75 0.00 -22.44
CA GLY A 252 25.94 -0.49 -23.80
C GLY A 252 26.83 0.36 -24.69
N HIS A 253 28.04 0.72 -24.26
CA HIS A 253 29.15 0.98 -25.19
C HIS A 253 30.45 0.42 -24.63
N ARG A 254 30.66 -0.89 -24.86
CA ARG A 254 31.99 -1.48 -24.92
C ARG A 254 32.58 -1.10 -26.27
N HIS A 255 33.56 -0.21 -26.30
CA HIS A 255 34.53 -0.18 -27.40
C HIS A 255 35.83 -0.83 -26.91
N GLY A 256 35.99 -2.09 -27.27
CA GLY A 256 37.31 -2.67 -27.46
C GLY A 256 37.65 -2.61 -28.96
N ALA A 257 38.82 -2.07 -29.29
CA ALA A 257 39.83 -2.66 -30.18
C ALA A 257 40.84 -1.59 -30.64
N ALA A 258 42.05 -1.65 -30.05
CA ALA A 258 43.37 -1.92 -30.68
C ALA A 258 43.52 -1.72 -32.22
N PRO A 259 44.74 -1.42 -32.74
CA PRO A 259 46.06 -1.87 -32.27
C PRO A 259 47.01 -0.79 -31.73
#